data_AF-A0A7C0VWA9-F1
#
_entry.id   AF-A0A7C0VWA9-F1
#
_cell.length_a   1.000
_cell.length_b   1.000
_cell.length_c   1.000
_cell.angle_alpha   90.00
_cell.angle_beta   90.00
_cell.angle_gamma   90.00
#
_symmetry.space_group_name_H-M   'P 1'
#
loop_
_entity.id
_entity.type
_entity.pdbx_description
1 polymer ?
#
loop_
_entity_poly.entity_id
_entity_poly.type
_entity_poly.pdbx_seq_one_letter_code
_entity_poly.pdbx_strand_id
1 'polypeptide(L)'
;DLHVLDARASWKIHRVLDERRILVDQLTRSYRMLSDFAREHRHTASIDPLDLNTLGRKLYASFERKAGKVEIINPGISRNLAEDRLVIVQKESEGERQKWSLFRDEVGEEDARREAPLKRAYGLVELLAWCYFNRLMNHGTVIGLHTRECGVSYGELHGILDCLQRSFPDARIGDARIEELARPPKVLQALLFINLGIDPMARLTRYGMHLTSNRTDALCYGGRWENLALSFDLVVLTSWQEVLTFRYTGPDALLDCLCDYLAWAPQGGGSVPRAPAAYSFSSTRGPLIAQRIEGLFQDVINCFYGLCKSDAARFVLRVAHRYYLLEPENRVPRYRQVVSLDGLLARLAEPREDFSPIILDAQTLRETPLPLIFEANRPAVVQFFYHVSGERVEVYIIDERASLFHQSQPFYDENALLSQFRRFLESVHHRHAPRPGGGEAARDAIEYHRLEKRGPELWRAEPARIVRPTPGHHYFDVQVIAHSVGRRTDYTLYCDHREFSSLQYGEDLYAEFTRHILQRREGGERYPIYITDIDVSRGLLGADPQGGMQTIHYLNYKKRIEDRLNRALEHLDPDPGD
;
A
#
# COMPACT_ATOMS: atom_id res chain seq x y z
N ASP A 1 26.05 -50.61 16.27
CA ASP A 1 25.12 -51.55 15.60
C ASP A 1 25.12 -51.38 14.10
N LEU A 2 25.81 -52.25 13.37
CA LEU A 2 25.76 -52.30 11.90
C LEU A 2 24.35 -52.64 11.40
N HIS A 3 23.65 -53.56 12.07
CA HIS A 3 22.29 -53.97 11.70
C HIS A 3 21.26 -52.83 11.68
N VAL A 4 21.43 -51.82 12.55
CA VAL A 4 20.57 -50.63 12.57
C VAL A 4 20.83 -49.75 11.36
N LEU A 5 22.11 -49.59 10.97
CA LEU A 5 22.52 -48.85 9.77
C LEU A 5 22.13 -49.57 8.48
N ASP A 6 22.11 -50.91 8.47
CA ASP A 6 21.64 -51.71 7.34
C ASP A 6 20.14 -51.49 7.08
N ALA A 7 19.36 -51.21 8.12
CA ALA A 7 17.94 -50.85 8.03
C ALA A 7 17.69 -49.38 7.63
N ARG A 8 18.72 -48.59 7.29
CA ARG A 8 18.60 -47.16 6.95
C ARG A 8 17.55 -46.85 5.88
N ALA A 9 17.35 -47.76 4.93
CA ALA A 9 16.36 -47.58 3.86
C ALA A 9 14.90 -47.59 4.36
N SER A 10 14.62 -48.19 5.53
CA SER A 10 13.28 -48.29 6.11
C SER A 10 13.06 -47.36 7.32
N TRP A 11 14.04 -46.51 7.65
CA TRP A 11 13.92 -45.59 8.78
C TRP A 11 12.79 -44.57 8.56
N LYS A 12 11.91 -44.49 9.55
CA LYS A 12 10.77 -43.56 9.62
C LYS A 12 11.12 -42.29 10.41
N ILE A 13 10.19 -41.36 10.46
CA ILE A 13 10.43 -39.97 10.89
C ILE A 13 11.15 -39.82 12.23
N HIS A 14 10.74 -40.56 13.27
CA HIS A 14 11.35 -40.46 14.60
C HIS A 14 12.85 -40.77 14.59
N ARG A 15 13.23 -41.87 13.92
CA ARG A 15 14.65 -42.24 13.83
C ARG A 15 15.44 -41.23 13.01
N VAL A 16 14.86 -40.73 11.91
CA VAL A 16 15.51 -39.71 11.07
C VAL A 16 15.74 -38.42 11.84
N LEU A 17 14.82 -38.01 12.72
CA LEU A 17 14.99 -36.84 13.57
C LEU A 17 16.16 -36.99 14.55
N ASP A 18 16.29 -38.16 15.18
CA ASP A 18 17.40 -38.46 16.09
C ASP A 18 18.76 -38.44 15.37
N GLU A 19 18.83 -39.09 14.21
CA GLU A 19 20.04 -39.17 13.40
C GLU A 19 20.42 -37.81 12.82
N ARG A 20 19.43 -37.02 12.38
CA ARG A 20 19.65 -35.64 11.95
C ARG A 20 20.28 -34.81 13.06
N ARG A 21 19.79 -34.93 14.30
CA ARG A 21 20.34 -34.18 15.44
C ARG A 21 21.83 -34.49 15.62
N ILE A 22 22.20 -35.77 15.59
CA ILE A 22 23.60 -36.19 15.69
C ILE A 22 24.42 -35.60 14.54
N LEU A 23 23.94 -35.71 13.30
CA LEU A 23 24.63 -35.20 12.11
C LEU A 23 24.83 -33.68 12.18
N VAL A 24 23.80 -32.93 12.53
CA VAL A 24 23.86 -31.46 12.65
C VAL A 24 24.83 -31.04 13.74
N ASP A 25 24.80 -31.71 14.90
CA ASP A 25 25.74 -31.45 16.00
C ASP A 25 27.19 -31.69 15.56
N GLN A 26 27.47 -32.78 14.83
CA GLN A 26 28.82 -33.06 14.32
C GLN A 26 29.26 -32.06 13.26
N LEU A 27 28.42 -31.74 12.26
CA LEU A 27 28.76 -30.75 11.23
C LEU A 27 29.03 -29.37 11.83
N THR A 28 28.22 -28.97 12.83
CA THR A 28 28.39 -27.69 13.52
C THR A 28 29.67 -27.65 14.34
N ARG A 29 30.05 -28.76 15.00
CA ARG A 29 31.33 -28.87 15.71
C ARG A 29 32.51 -28.81 14.75
N SER A 30 32.47 -29.57 13.65
CA SER A 30 33.53 -29.56 12.63
C SER A 30 33.72 -28.19 12.01
N TYR A 31 32.64 -27.46 11.72
CA TYR A 31 32.71 -26.09 11.22
C TYR A 31 33.38 -25.15 12.22
N ARG A 32 33.01 -25.23 13.51
CA ARG A 32 33.64 -24.40 14.57
C ARG A 32 35.13 -24.69 14.69
N MET A 33 35.52 -25.96 14.74
CA MET A 33 36.94 -26.37 14.78
C MET A 33 37.71 -25.83 13.57
N LEU A 34 37.15 -25.92 12.37
CA LEU A 34 37.78 -25.40 11.15
C LEU A 34 37.89 -23.86 11.19
N SER A 35 36.85 -23.18 11.66
CA SER A 35 36.84 -21.72 11.80
C SER A 35 37.87 -21.24 12.82
N ASP A 36 37.97 -21.91 13.97
CA ASP A 36 38.95 -21.60 15.02
C ASP A 36 40.37 -21.86 14.55
N PHE A 37 40.62 -23.02 13.91
CA PHE A 37 41.93 -23.35 13.34
C PHE A 37 42.41 -22.32 12.31
N ALA A 38 41.52 -21.90 11.39
CA ALA A 38 41.83 -20.88 10.40
C ALA A 38 42.08 -19.50 11.02
N ARG A 39 41.42 -19.18 12.15
CA ARG A 39 41.66 -17.93 12.89
C ARG A 39 43.00 -17.94 13.64
N GLU A 40 43.41 -19.08 14.18
CA GLU A 40 44.69 -19.25 14.89
C GLU A 40 45.88 -19.27 13.91
N HIS A 41 45.71 -19.83 12.72
CA HIS A 41 46.79 -20.04 11.75
C HIS A 41 46.72 -19.12 10.51
N ARG A 42 46.17 -17.89 10.65
CA ARG A 42 45.96 -16.95 9.53
C ARG A 42 47.19 -16.66 8.66
N HIS A 43 48.40 -16.84 9.20
CA HIS A 43 49.65 -16.58 8.47
C HIS A 43 50.19 -17.80 7.70
N THR A 44 49.64 -19.00 7.93
CA THR A 44 50.16 -20.27 7.40
C THR A 44 49.09 -21.07 6.65
N ALA A 45 47.81 -20.87 6.99
CA ALA A 45 46.69 -21.56 6.36
C ALA A 45 46.23 -20.83 5.08
N SER A 46 46.13 -21.56 3.96
CA SER A 46 45.60 -21.08 2.68
C SER A 46 44.06 -21.00 2.63
N ILE A 47 43.38 -20.94 3.79
CA ILE A 47 41.91 -20.99 3.85
C ILE A 47 41.37 -19.56 3.73
N ASP A 48 40.61 -19.29 2.65
CA ASP A 48 39.98 -17.99 2.43
C ASP A 48 38.86 -17.73 3.48
N PRO A 49 38.89 -16.62 4.22
CA PRO A 49 37.81 -16.21 5.11
C PRO A 49 36.43 -16.12 4.43
N LEU A 50 36.39 -15.80 3.13
CA LEU A 50 35.15 -15.74 2.35
C LEU A 50 34.52 -17.13 2.18
N ASP A 51 35.34 -18.17 1.96
CA ASP A 51 34.89 -19.55 1.83
C ASP A 51 34.34 -20.07 3.16
N LEU A 52 34.99 -19.73 4.29
CA LEU A 52 34.49 -20.08 5.62
C LEU A 52 33.14 -19.41 5.94
N ASN A 53 32.95 -18.17 5.51
CA ASN A 53 31.67 -17.48 5.67
C ASN A 53 30.58 -18.11 4.80
N THR A 54 30.90 -18.48 3.56
CA THR A 54 29.96 -19.14 2.64
C THR A 54 29.57 -20.52 3.15
N LEU A 55 30.54 -21.30 3.65
CA LEU A 55 30.28 -22.59 4.28
C LEU A 55 29.39 -22.45 5.52
N GLY A 56 29.65 -21.44 6.36
CA GLY A 56 28.81 -21.12 7.50
C GLY A 56 27.37 -20.80 7.08
N ARG A 57 27.19 -19.93 6.09
CA ARG A 57 25.87 -19.59 5.53
C ARG A 57 25.15 -20.81 4.97
N LYS A 58 25.86 -21.72 4.27
CA LYS A 58 25.29 -22.99 3.81
C LYS A 58 24.78 -23.85 4.98
N LEU A 59 25.60 -24.00 6.01
CA LEU A 59 25.23 -24.77 7.20
C LEU A 59 23.99 -24.18 7.89
N TYR A 60 23.95 -22.87 8.10
CA TYR A 60 22.81 -22.19 8.72
C TYR A 60 21.56 -22.24 7.84
N ALA A 61 21.68 -21.99 6.53
CA ALA A 61 20.57 -22.12 5.59
C ALA A 61 19.98 -23.55 5.60
N SER A 62 20.79 -24.59 5.73
CA SER A 62 20.30 -25.98 5.79
C SER A 62 19.71 -26.39 7.15
N PHE A 63 20.27 -25.92 8.27
CA PHE A 63 19.97 -26.52 9.59
C PHE A 63 19.48 -25.55 10.67
N GLU A 64 19.70 -24.24 10.52
CA GLU A 64 19.27 -23.26 11.51
C GLU A 64 17.74 -23.23 11.62
N ARG A 65 17.25 -23.18 12.85
CA ARG A 65 15.82 -23.06 13.15
C ARG A 65 15.44 -21.59 13.27
N LYS A 66 14.46 -21.16 12.49
CA LYS A 66 13.89 -19.80 12.53
C LYS A 66 12.37 -19.87 12.48
N ALA A 67 11.72 -18.83 12.98
CA ALA A 67 10.28 -18.69 12.83
C ALA A 67 9.90 -18.73 11.34
N GLY A 68 8.83 -19.46 11.00
CA GLY A 68 8.32 -19.59 9.63
C GLY A 68 9.15 -20.50 8.71
N LYS A 69 10.40 -20.84 9.05
CA LYS A 69 11.24 -21.70 8.21
C LYS A 69 10.80 -23.16 8.27
N VAL A 70 10.60 -23.77 7.11
CA VAL A 70 10.33 -25.20 6.98
C VAL A 70 11.63 -25.98 7.21
N GLU A 71 11.71 -26.70 8.33
CA GLU A 71 12.85 -27.55 8.63
C GLU A 71 12.87 -28.78 7.72
N ILE A 72 13.92 -28.91 6.90
CA ILE A 72 14.19 -30.13 6.14
C ILE A 72 14.84 -31.17 7.07
N ILE A 73 14.08 -32.22 7.35
CA ILE A 73 14.45 -33.28 8.29
C ILE A 73 15.26 -34.40 7.62
N ASN A 74 15.16 -34.53 6.30
CA ASN A 74 15.80 -35.61 5.56
C ASN A 74 16.78 -35.11 4.51
N PRO A 75 18.03 -34.79 4.88
CA PRO A 75 19.08 -34.46 3.92
C PRO A 75 19.62 -35.70 3.17
N GLY A 76 18.80 -36.75 3.00
CA GLY A 76 19.20 -38.04 2.44
C GLY A 76 19.54 -39.12 3.48
N ILE A 77 19.07 -38.99 4.72
CA ILE A 77 19.23 -40.00 5.78
C ILE A 77 18.43 -41.26 5.43
N SER A 78 17.14 -41.14 5.10
CA SER A 78 16.30 -42.28 4.70
C SER A 78 15.84 -42.15 3.24
N ARG A 79 15.58 -43.29 2.59
CA ARG A 79 15.05 -43.33 1.22
C ARG A 79 13.54 -43.10 1.17
N ASN A 80 12.81 -43.46 2.22
CA ASN A 80 11.36 -43.33 2.29
C ASN A 80 10.92 -42.87 3.67
N LEU A 81 10.31 -41.69 3.71
CA LEU A 81 9.72 -41.10 4.91
C LEU A 81 8.20 -40.98 4.85
N ALA A 82 7.59 -41.46 3.76
CA ALA A 82 6.15 -41.43 3.64
C ALA A 82 5.52 -42.27 4.73
N GLU A 83 4.50 -41.72 5.39
CA GLU A 83 3.69 -42.42 6.38
C GLU A 83 2.37 -42.82 5.73
N ASP A 84 1.82 -43.95 6.15
CA ASP A 84 0.58 -44.48 5.57
C ASP A 84 -0.63 -43.67 6.04
N ARG A 85 -0.58 -43.14 7.27
CA ARG A 85 -1.62 -42.29 7.84
C ARG A 85 -1.04 -41.11 8.61
N LEU A 86 -1.54 -39.92 8.31
CA LEU A 86 -1.22 -38.68 9.00
C LEU A 86 -2.49 -38.02 9.49
N VAL A 87 -2.51 -37.56 10.73
CA VAL A 87 -3.68 -36.92 11.32
C VAL A 87 -3.34 -35.48 11.72
N ILE A 88 -4.10 -34.54 11.19
CA ILE A 88 -3.99 -33.11 11.47
C ILE A 88 -5.12 -32.73 12.42
N VAL A 89 -4.75 -32.26 13.60
CA VAL A 89 -5.69 -31.84 14.64
C VAL A 89 -5.56 -30.35 14.87
N GLN A 90 -6.69 -29.65 14.77
CA GLN A 90 -6.82 -28.27 15.21
C GLN A 90 -7.05 -28.25 16.73
N LYS A 91 -6.17 -27.56 17.48
CA LYS A 91 -6.33 -27.32 18.91
C LYS A 91 -6.78 -25.89 19.16
N GLU A 92 -7.70 -25.74 20.10
CA GLU A 92 -8.07 -24.45 20.66
C GLU A 92 -6.87 -23.87 21.43
N SER A 93 -6.61 -22.59 21.23
CA SER A 93 -5.73 -21.82 22.10
C SER A 93 -6.61 -20.80 22.81
N GLU A 94 -6.31 -20.52 24.08
CA GLU A 94 -6.78 -19.27 24.69
C GLU A 94 -6.26 -18.10 23.82
N GLY A 95 -7.18 -17.39 23.15
CA GLY A 95 -6.91 -16.28 22.19
C GLY A 95 -7.22 -16.60 20.71
N GLU A 96 -7.14 -15.58 19.83
CA GLU A 96 -7.41 -15.68 18.37
C GLU A 96 -6.40 -16.54 17.56
N ARG A 97 -5.48 -17.25 18.23
CA ARG A 97 -4.40 -17.98 17.56
C ARG A 97 -4.75 -19.46 17.39
N GLN A 98 -5.06 -19.85 16.15
CA GLN A 98 -5.21 -21.26 15.80
C GLN A 98 -3.89 -22.03 16.00
N LYS A 99 -3.97 -23.22 16.62
CA LYS A 99 -2.82 -24.13 16.78
C LYS A 99 -3.11 -25.43 16.04
N TRP A 100 -2.16 -25.85 15.22
CA TRP A 100 -2.25 -27.09 14.45
C TRP A 100 -1.21 -28.08 14.95
N SER A 101 -1.58 -29.36 15.05
CA SER A 101 -0.71 -30.45 15.45
C SER A 101 -0.82 -31.62 14.47
N LEU A 102 0.32 -32.19 14.09
CA LEU A 102 0.41 -33.37 13.23
C LEU A 102 0.76 -34.61 14.05
N PHE A 103 0.07 -35.71 13.81
CA PHE A 103 0.32 -37.02 14.42
C PHE A 103 0.54 -38.09 13.35
N ARG A 104 1.28 -39.13 13.74
CA ARG A 104 1.47 -40.37 12.99
C ARG A 104 0.40 -41.34 13.50
N ASP A 105 -0.44 -41.87 12.62
CA ASP A 105 -1.56 -42.75 12.95
C ASP A 105 -2.79 -42.08 13.61
N GLU A 106 -3.82 -42.90 13.86
CA GLU A 106 -5.13 -42.46 14.35
C GLU A 106 -5.05 -42.10 15.83
N VAL A 107 -5.15 -40.81 16.12
CA VAL A 107 -5.13 -40.30 17.49
C VAL A 107 -6.47 -39.63 17.78
N GLY A 108 -7.24 -40.18 18.72
CA GLY A 108 -8.46 -39.55 19.21
C GLY A 108 -8.18 -38.20 19.91
N GLU A 109 -9.19 -37.34 20.07
CA GLU A 109 -8.98 -36.01 20.68
C GLU A 109 -8.39 -36.05 22.10
N GLU A 110 -8.72 -37.09 22.89
CA GLU A 110 -8.16 -37.27 24.24
C GLU A 110 -6.71 -37.77 24.19
N ASP A 111 -6.39 -38.69 23.29
CA ASP A 111 -5.04 -39.23 23.10
C ASP A 111 -4.09 -38.18 22.50
N ALA A 112 -4.61 -37.25 21.70
CA ALA A 112 -3.85 -36.14 21.13
C ALA A 112 -3.32 -35.16 22.20
N ARG A 113 -3.83 -35.24 23.43
CA ARG A 113 -3.27 -34.51 24.59
C ARG A 113 -2.10 -35.24 25.24
N ARG A 114 -2.02 -36.57 25.11
CA ARG A 114 -1.01 -37.44 25.73
C ARG A 114 0.15 -37.73 24.80
N GLU A 115 -0.11 -37.88 23.51
CA GLU A 115 0.94 -38.15 22.52
C GLU A 115 1.71 -36.89 22.11
N ALA A 116 3.00 -37.08 21.85
CA ALA A 116 3.86 -36.02 21.33
C ALA A 116 3.64 -35.89 19.81
N PRO A 117 3.11 -34.75 19.31
CA PRO A 117 2.91 -34.56 17.88
C PRO A 117 4.25 -34.52 17.15
N LEU A 118 4.26 -34.96 15.90
CA LEU A 118 5.39 -34.86 14.98
C LEU A 118 5.81 -33.39 14.76
N LYS A 119 4.82 -32.50 14.59
CA LYS A 119 5.02 -31.06 14.40
C LYS A 119 3.85 -30.28 14.96
N ARG A 120 4.14 -29.08 15.47
CA ARG A 120 3.15 -28.05 15.84
C ARG A 120 3.38 -26.81 14.99
N ALA A 121 2.31 -26.14 14.58
CA ALA A 121 2.35 -24.95 13.73
C ALA A 121 1.22 -23.98 14.09
N TYR A 122 1.38 -22.70 13.74
CA TYR A 122 0.33 -21.68 13.90
C TYR A 122 -0.53 -21.50 12.63
N GLY A 123 -0.12 -22.13 11.51
CA GLY A 123 -0.87 -22.17 10.27
C GLY A 123 -0.93 -23.59 9.70
N LEU A 124 -2.03 -23.90 9.02
CA LEU A 124 -2.17 -25.17 8.32
C LEU A 124 -1.22 -25.25 7.12
N VAL A 125 -1.03 -24.14 6.40
CA VAL A 125 -0.09 -24.07 5.26
C VAL A 125 1.35 -24.38 5.70
N GLU A 126 1.81 -23.85 6.84
CA GLU A 126 3.12 -24.18 7.41
C GLU A 126 3.26 -25.71 7.61
N LEU A 127 2.24 -26.33 8.18
CA LEU A 127 2.23 -27.77 8.48
C LEU A 127 2.22 -28.62 7.20
N LEU A 128 1.39 -28.26 6.22
CA LEU A 128 1.31 -28.94 4.92
C LEU A 128 2.60 -28.77 4.11
N ALA A 129 3.18 -27.56 4.09
CA ALA A 129 4.47 -27.31 3.46
C ALA A 129 5.56 -28.16 4.12
N TRP A 130 5.57 -28.24 5.46
CA TRP A 130 6.51 -29.09 6.18
C TRP A 130 6.35 -30.58 5.84
N CYS A 131 5.12 -31.11 5.78
CA CYS A 131 4.88 -32.48 5.36
C CYS A 131 5.32 -32.73 3.91
N TYR A 132 5.02 -31.79 3.02
CA TYR A 132 5.32 -31.87 1.60
C TYR A 132 6.84 -31.88 1.35
N PHE A 133 7.56 -30.87 1.84
CA PHE A 133 9.00 -30.74 1.61
C PHE A 133 9.83 -31.84 2.27
N ASN A 134 9.30 -32.48 3.33
CA ASN A 134 9.92 -33.65 3.95
C ASN A 134 9.48 -35.00 3.36
N ARG A 135 8.61 -34.98 2.34
CA ARG A 135 8.08 -36.17 1.66
C ARG A 135 7.43 -37.17 2.63
N LEU A 136 6.69 -36.64 3.61
CA LEU A 136 5.92 -37.45 4.56
C LEU A 136 4.62 -37.98 3.94
N MET A 137 4.21 -37.41 2.80
CA MET A 137 2.97 -37.76 2.09
C MET A 137 3.31 -38.29 0.71
N ASN A 138 2.61 -39.35 0.29
CA ASN A 138 2.58 -39.85 -1.08
C ASN A 138 1.11 -40.10 -1.51
N HIS A 139 0.89 -40.63 -2.72
CA HIS A 139 -0.46 -40.90 -3.23
C HIS A 139 -1.26 -41.92 -2.39
N GLY A 140 -0.61 -42.75 -1.59
CA GLY A 140 -1.24 -43.73 -0.69
C GLY A 140 -1.42 -43.24 0.75
N THR A 141 -0.89 -42.05 1.11
CA THR A 141 -1.02 -41.50 2.46
C THR A 141 -2.45 -41.04 2.71
N VAL A 142 -3.10 -41.61 3.73
CA VAL A 142 -4.42 -41.17 4.19
C VAL A 142 -4.25 -40.01 5.16
N ILE A 143 -4.86 -38.87 4.83
CA ILE A 143 -4.84 -37.68 5.69
C ILE A 143 -6.16 -37.61 6.46
N GLY A 144 -6.10 -37.71 7.78
CA GLY A 144 -7.20 -37.40 8.67
C GLY A 144 -7.17 -35.92 9.06
N LEU A 145 -8.30 -35.23 8.95
CA LEU A 145 -8.45 -33.84 9.38
C LEU A 145 -9.52 -33.75 10.47
N HIS A 146 -9.10 -33.34 11.67
CA HIS A 146 -9.99 -33.04 12.79
C HIS A 146 -9.97 -31.54 13.07
N THR A 147 -11.01 -30.85 12.59
CA THR A 147 -11.27 -29.44 12.90
C THR A 147 -12.45 -29.33 13.84
N ARG A 148 -12.44 -28.30 14.70
CA ARG A 148 -13.58 -27.99 15.58
C ARG A 148 -14.37 -26.79 15.06
N GLU A 149 -13.67 -25.68 14.81
CA GLU A 149 -14.29 -24.41 14.41
C GLU A 149 -13.83 -23.92 13.03
N CYS A 150 -12.74 -24.46 12.49
CA CYS A 150 -12.24 -24.06 11.18
C CYS A 150 -12.95 -24.83 10.07
N GLY A 151 -13.51 -24.10 9.10
CA GLY A 151 -14.23 -24.65 7.95
C GLY A 151 -13.34 -25.23 6.87
N VAL A 152 -12.08 -25.61 7.18
CA VAL A 152 -11.17 -26.19 6.19
C VAL A 152 -11.77 -27.46 5.63
N SER A 153 -11.99 -27.49 4.34
CA SER A 153 -12.41 -28.70 3.63
C SER A 153 -11.21 -29.53 3.15
N TYR A 154 -11.43 -30.83 2.96
CA TYR A 154 -10.45 -31.69 2.27
C TYR A 154 -10.10 -31.17 0.87
N GLY A 155 -11.04 -30.51 0.19
CA GLY A 155 -10.80 -29.89 -1.11
C GLY A 155 -9.77 -28.75 -1.05
N GLU A 156 -9.84 -27.89 -0.02
CA GLU A 156 -8.84 -26.84 0.19
C GLU A 156 -7.46 -27.43 0.53
N LEU A 157 -7.42 -28.47 1.37
CA LEU A 157 -6.20 -29.16 1.73
C LEU A 157 -5.51 -29.77 0.51
N HIS A 158 -6.25 -30.52 -0.32
CA HIS A 158 -5.73 -31.09 -1.55
C HIS A 158 -5.32 -30.01 -2.56
N GLY A 159 -6.10 -28.94 -2.69
CA GLY A 159 -5.75 -27.79 -3.53
C GLY A 159 -4.40 -27.17 -3.17
N ILE A 160 -4.08 -27.04 -1.87
CA ILE A 160 -2.77 -26.58 -1.41
C ILE A 160 -1.66 -27.54 -1.82
N LEU A 161 -1.85 -28.85 -1.57
CA LEU A 161 -0.86 -29.87 -1.93
C LEU A 161 -0.62 -29.92 -3.45
N ASP A 162 -1.65 -29.77 -4.26
CA ASP A 162 -1.55 -29.71 -5.72
C ASP A 162 -0.80 -28.45 -6.18
N CYS A 163 -1.02 -27.30 -5.54
CA CYS A 163 -0.24 -26.09 -5.81
C CYS A 163 1.24 -26.25 -5.43
N LEU A 164 1.53 -26.88 -4.28
CA LEU A 164 2.90 -27.20 -3.88
C LEU A 164 3.55 -28.18 -4.87
N GLN A 165 2.85 -29.22 -5.29
CA GLN A 165 3.35 -30.21 -6.26
C GLN A 165 3.64 -29.59 -7.63
N ARG A 166 2.77 -28.71 -8.13
CA ARG A 166 2.99 -28.01 -9.41
C ARG A 166 4.16 -27.02 -9.33
N SER A 167 4.30 -26.35 -8.20
CA SER A 167 5.30 -25.29 -7.99
C SER A 167 6.67 -25.83 -7.64
N PHE A 168 6.73 -26.97 -6.94
CA PHE A 168 7.94 -27.58 -6.40
C PHE A 168 7.98 -29.10 -6.64
N PRO A 169 8.00 -29.59 -7.89
CA PRO A 169 7.88 -31.01 -8.21
C PRO A 169 8.82 -31.91 -7.40
N ASP A 170 8.30 -33.04 -6.91
CA ASP A 170 8.99 -34.00 -6.04
C ASP A 170 9.57 -33.39 -4.75
N ALA A 171 9.04 -32.25 -4.28
CA ALA A 171 9.61 -31.51 -3.16
C ALA A 171 11.11 -31.21 -3.34
N ARG A 172 11.59 -31.06 -4.58
CA ARG A 172 13.00 -30.79 -4.86
C ARG A 172 13.30 -29.33 -4.62
N ILE A 173 14.03 -29.08 -3.55
CA ILE A 173 14.72 -27.82 -3.31
C ILE A 173 16.16 -28.02 -3.81
N GLY A 174 16.64 -27.11 -4.67
CA GLY A 174 18.01 -27.22 -5.20
C GLY A 174 19.08 -26.95 -4.14
N ASP A 175 20.35 -27.10 -4.50
CA ASP A 175 21.45 -26.61 -3.66
C ASP A 175 21.70 -25.11 -3.92
N ALA A 176 22.00 -24.37 -2.87
CA ALA A 176 22.34 -22.96 -2.98
C ALA A 176 23.73 -22.84 -3.62
N ARG A 177 23.83 -22.05 -4.69
CA ARG A 177 25.12 -21.77 -5.33
C ARG A 177 25.97 -20.90 -4.40
N ILE A 178 27.28 -21.08 -4.45
CA ILE A 178 28.23 -20.35 -3.59
C ILE A 178 28.07 -18.84 -3.79
N GLU A 179 27.83 -18.39 -5.02
CA GLU A 179 27.66 -16.97 -5.36
C GLU A 179 26.37 -16.38 -4.78
N GLU A 180 25.31 -17.18 -4.65
CA GLU A 180 24.04 -16.76 -4.03
C GLU A 180 24.17 -16.69 -2.51
N LEU A 181 24.91 -17.62 -1.90
CA LEU A 181 25.24 -17.59 -0.47
C LEU A 181 26.14 -16.40 -0.10
N ALA A 182 26.92 -15.88 -1.04
CA ALA A 182 27.75 -14.69 -0.82
C ALA A 182 26.91 -13.39 -0.71
N ARG A 183 25.67 -13.39 -1.19
CA ARG A 183 24.76 -12.22 -1.22
C ARG A 183 23.58 -12.37 -0.25
N PRO A 184 22.86 -11.29 0.08
CA PRO A 184 21.61 -11.39 0.82
C PRO A 184 20.59 -12.29 0.11
N PRO A 185 19.75 -13.03 0.85
CA PRO A 185 18.74 -13.91 0.26
C PRO A 185 17.68 -13.09 -0.48
N LYS A 186 17.31 -13.54 -1.68
CA LYS A 186 16.21 -12.97 -2.49
C LYS A 186 15.12 -14.00 -2.68
N VAL A 187 13.90 -13.55 -2.95
CA VAL A 187 12.77 -14.42 -3.32
C VAL A 187 13.00 -14.99 -4.73
N LEU A 188 12.99 -16.32 -4.85
CA LEU A 188 13.00 -17.01 -6.14
C LEU A 188 11.57 -17.32 -6.61
N GLN A 189 10.72 -17.75 -5.69
CA GLN A 189 9.34 -18.16 -5.96
C GLN A 189 8.48 -17.94 -4.72
N ALA A 190 7.23 -17.56 -4.93
CA ALA A 190 6.28 -17.31 -3.86
C ALA A 190 4.87 -17.76 -4.23
N LEU A 191 4.18 -18.41 -3.29
CA LEU A 191 2.78 -18.84 -3.39
C LEU A 191 1.98 -18.18 -2.29
N LEU A 192 0.82 -17.63 -2.61
CA LEU A 192 -0.06 -16.95 -1.66
C LEU A 192 -1.40 -17.66 -1.59
N PHE A 193 -1.74 -18.23 -0.44
CA PHE A 193 -3.02 -18.89 -0.19
C PHE A 193 -3.94 -17.95 0.59
N ILE A 194 -5.16 -17.76 0.11
CA ILE A 194 -6.09 -16.75 0.62
C ILE A 194 -7.35 -17.43 1.16
N ASN A 195 -7.79 -17.02 2.36
CA ASN A 195 -9.01 -17.46 3.03
C ASN A 195 -9.08 -18.95 3.39
N LEU A 196 -7.97 -19.57 3.75
CA LEU A 196 -7.98 -21.00 4.09
C LEU A 196 -8.93 -21.31 5.25
N GLY A 197 -9.95 -22.13 5.00
CA GLY A 197 -10.96 -22.51 5.98
C GLY A 197 -11.89 -21.39 6.42
N ILE A 198 -11.93 -20.29 5.66
CA ILE A 198 -12.78 -19.12 5.91
C ILE A 198 -13.64 -18.90 4.67
N ASP A 199 -14.94 -19.17 4.73
CA ASP A 199 -15.85 -18.72 3.67
C ASP A 199 -16.15 -17.22 3.85
N PRO A 200 -15.62 -16.33 2.98
CA PRO A 200 -15.85 -14.89 3.11
C PRO A 200 -17.32 -14.52 2.88
N MET A 201 -18.11 -15.40 2.26
CA MET A 201 -19.53 -15.18 1.98
C MET A 201 -20.45 -15.69 3.10
N ALA A 202 -19.95 -16.47 4.07
CA ALA A 202 -20.78 -17.14 5.08
C ALA A 202 -21.68 -16.16 5.85
N ARG A 203 -21.19 -14.94 6.12
CA ARG A 203 -22.01 -13.89 6.77
C ARG A 203 -23.09 -13.37 5.82
N LEU A 204 -22.75 -13.09 4.56
CA LEU A 204 -23.68 -12.56 3.57
C LEU A 204 -24.81 -13.54 3.24
N THR A 205 -24.48 -14.82 3.06
CA THR A 205 -25.44 -15.91 2.81
C THR A 205 -26.40 -16.11 3.99
N ARG A 206 -25.89 -16.07 5.23
CA ARG A 206 -26.73 -16.22 6.44
C ARG A 206 -27.80 -15.13 6.59
N TYR A 207 -27.55 -13.92 6.08
CA TYR A 207 -28.51 -12.83 6.10
C TYR A 207 -29.46 -12.82 4.88
N GLY A 208 -29.45 -13.86 4.03
CA GLY A 208 -30.33 -13.94 2.85
C GLY A 208 -30.07 -12.82 1.82
N MET A 209 -28.88 -12.20 1.87
CA MET A 209 -28.56 -11.07 1.02
C MET A 209 -28.09 -11.57 -0.34
N HIS A 210 -29.02 -11.57 -1.30
CA HIS A 210 -28.67 -11.67 -2.71
C HIS A 210 -28.08 -10.35 -3.21
N LEU A 211 -27.24 -10.43 -4.24
CA LEU A 211 -26.50 -9.30 -4.79
C LEU A 211 -27.47 -8.22 -5.32
N THR A 212 -27.70 -7.15 -4.56
CA THR A 212 -28.47 -5.98 -5.01
C THR A 212 -27.61 -4.93 -5.72
N SER A 213 -26.30 -5.15 -5.78
CA SER A 213 -25.31 -4.21 -6.33
C SER A 213 -24.48 -4.87 -7.42
N ASN A 214 -24.14 -4.10 -8.46
CA ASN A 214 -23.25 -4.55 -9.54
C ASN A 214 -21.76 -4.58 -9.13
N ARG A 215 -21.42 -4.27 -7.87
CA ARG A 215 -20.04 -4.24 -7.40
C ARG A 215 -19.51 -5.64 -7.10
N THR A 216 -18.62 -6.11 -7.95
CA THR A 216 -18.07 -7.48 -7.92
C THR A 216 -16.61 -7.55 -7.47
N ASP A 217 -15.95 -6.42 -7.26
CA ASP A 217 -14.56 -6.37 -6.78
C ASP A 217 -14.42 -7.05 -5.42
N ALA A 218 -13.36 -7.86 -5.25
CA ALA A 218 -13.16 -8.67 -4.05
C ALA A 218 -12.78 -7.85 -2.81
N LEU A 219 -12.15 -6.69 -2.99
CA LEU A 219 -11.73 -5.82 -1.88
C LEU A 219 -12.85 -4.88 -1.42
N CYS A 220 -13.82 -4.61 -2.31
CA CYS A 220 -14.94 -3.71 -2.11
C CYS A 220 -16.28 -4.36 -2.51
N TYR A 221 -16.60 -5.54 -2.00
CA TYR A 221 -17.67 -6.36 -2.55
C TYR A 221 -19.09 -5.91 -2.14
N GLY A 222 -20.00 -5.88 -3.13
CA GLY A 222 -21.42 -5.63 -2.93
C GLY A 222 -21.78 -4.22 -2.45
N GLY A 223 -23.03 -4.03 -2.02
CA GLY A 223 -23.54 -2.74 -1.55
C GLY A 223 -22.98 -2.30 -0.19
N ARG A 224 -22.45 -3.25 0.60
CA ARG A 224 -21.87 -3.01 1.92
C ARG A 224 -20.35 -2.82 1.90
N TRP A 225 -19.71 -2.84 0.73
CA TRP A 225 -18.26 -2.65 0.58
C TRP A 225 -17.46 -3.61 1.46
N GLU A 226 -17.75 -4.90 1.34
CA GLU A 226 -17.11 -5.91 2.18
C GLU A 226 -15.77 -6.36 1.58
N ASN A 227 -14.75 -6.54 2.41
CA ASN A 227 -13.53 -7.19 1.96
C ASN A 227 -13.72 -8.71 1.98
N LEU A 228 -13.54 -9.37 0.83
CA LEU A 228 -13.59 -10.82 0.72
C LEU A 228 -12.23 -11.49 0.92
N ALA A 229 -11.11 -10.78 0.95
CA ALA A 229 -9.77 -11.32 1.16
C ALA A 229 -9.31 -11.07 2.62
N LEU A 230 -9.52 -12.07 3.48
CA LEU A 230 -9.50 -11.93 4.94
C LEU A 230 -8.23 -12.47 5.62
N SER A 231 -7.61 -13.49 5.03
CA SER A 231 -6.39 -14.10 5.55
C SER A 231 -5.46 -14.51 4.43
N PHE A 232 -4.16 -14.49 4.72
CA PHE A 232 -3.11 -14.70 3.73
C PHE A 232 -2.01 -15.59 4.32
N ASP A 233 -1.77 -16.74 3.70
CA ASP A 233 -0.67 -17.64 4.04
C ASP A 233 0.32 -17.67 2.86
N LEU A 234 1.52 -17.15 3.07
CA LEU A 234 2.56 -16.99 2.06
C LEU A 234 3.64 -18.07 2.23
N VAL A 235 3.99 -18.77 1.15
CA VAL A 235 5.11 -19.71 1.07
C VAL A 235 6.15 -19.14 0.12
N VAL A 236 7.39 -18.99 0.58
CA VAL A 236 8.50 -18.37 -0.17
C VAL A 236 9.67 -19.34 -0.27
N LEU A 237 10.21 -19.52 -1.48
CA LEU A 237 11.52 -20.13 -1.70
C LEU A 237 12.56 -19.03 -1.94
N THR A 238 13.65 -19.04 -1.17
CA THR A 238 14.73 -18.05 -1.26
C THR A 238 15.92 -18.54 -2.10
N SER A 239 16.83 -17.63 -2.49
CA SER A 239 18.08 -17.98 -3.19
C SER A 239 19.06 -18.79 -2.35
N TRP A 240 18.90 -18.76 -1.03
CA TRP A 240 19.62 -19.63 -0.09
C TRP A 240 18.97 -21.01 0.02
N GLN A 241 17.94 -21.29 -0.79
CA GLN A 241 17.20 -22.55 -0.82
C GLN A 241 16.48 -22.85 0.50
N GLU A 242 16.05 -21.78 1.19
CA GLU A 242 15.19 -21.89 2.35
C GLU A 242 13.73 -21.76 1.91
N VAL A 243 12.87 -22.62 2.46
CA VAL A 243 11.42 -22.45 2.35
C VAL A 243 10.91 -21.78 3.62
N LEU A 244 10.28 -20.62 3.46
CA LEU A 244 9.72 -19.81 4.53
C LEU A 244 8.21 -19.74 4.39
N THR A 245 7.52 -19.69 5.52
CA THR A 245 6.06 -19.59 5.60
C THR A 245 5.68 -18.45 6.52
N PHE A 246 4.71 -17.65 6.09
CA PHE A 246 4.21 -16.49 6.82
C PHE A 246 2.69 -16.51 6.80
N ARG A 247 2.07 -16.03 7.89
CA ARG A 247 0.61 -15.94 8.00
C ARG A 247 0.22 -14.55 8.45
N TYR A 248 -0.71 -13.94 7.72
CA TYR A 248 -1.25 -12.62 7.98
C TYR A 248 -2.77 -12.71 8.17
N THR A 249 -3.24 -12.18 9.28
CA THR A 249 -4.65 -12.15 9.70
C THR A 249 -4.93 -10.82 10.38
N GLY A 250 -6.15 -10.31 10.23
CA GLY A 250 -6.55 -9.03 10.81
C GLY A 250 -6.99 -8.01 9.75
N PRO A 251 -7.37 -6.79 10.16
CA PRO A 251 -7.94 -5.80 9.26
C PRO A 251 -6.98 -5.34 8.16
N ASP A 252 -5.68 -5.28 8.45
CA ASP A 252 -4.66 -4.74 7.53
C ASP A 252 -3.75 -5.84 6.93
N ALA A 253 -4.14 -7.11 7.11
CA ALA A 253 -3.33 -8.28 6.75
C ALA A 253 -2.88 -8.32 5.27
N LEU A 254 -3.70 -7.79 4.36
CA LEU A 254 -3.33 -7.68 2.95
C LEU A 254 -2.14 -6.75 2.75
N LEU A 255 -2.17 -5.58 3.41
CA LEU A 255 -1.16 -4.55 3.26
C LEU A 255 0.12 -4.93 3.99
N ASP A 256 0.01 -5.57 5.16
CA ASP A 256 1.15 -6.15 5.87
C ASP A 256 1.85 -7.21 5.01
N CYS A 257 1.09 -8.17 4.47
CA CYS A 257 1.61 -9.21 3.59
C CYS A 257 2.32 -8.62 2.36
N LEU A 258 1.71 -7.61 1.74
CA LEU A 258 2.24 -6.98 0.54
C LEU A 258 3.53 -6.19 0.84
N CYS A 259 3.57 -5.39 1.90
CA CYS A 259 4.75 -4.60 2.25
C CYS A 259 5.91 -5.49 2.72
N ASP A 260 5.62 -6.52 3.52
CA ASP A 260 6.64 -7.47 3.98
C ASP A 260 7.19 -8.30 2.80
N TYR A 261 6.35 -8.66 1.82
CA TYR A 261 6.82 -9.30 0.59
C TYR A 261 7.76 -8.41 -0.22
N LEU A 262 7.39 -7.13 -0.43
CA LEU A 262 8.20 -6.18 -1.20
C LEU A 262 9.49 -5.76 -0.46
N ALA A 263 9.55 -5.90 0.86
CA ALA A 263 10.76 -5.65 1.65
C ALA A 263 11.93 -6.60 1.30
N TRP A 264 11.66 -7.75 0.69
CA TRP A 264 12.70 -8.67 0.20
C TRP A 264 13.43 -8.17 -1.05
N ALA A 265 12.90 -7.16 -1.72
CA ALA A 265 13.51 -6.58 -2.91
C ALA A 265 13.47 -5.05 -2.85
N PRO A 266 14.22 -4.39 -1.95
CA PRO A 266 14.23 -2.92 -1.89
C PRO A 266 14.52 -2.29 -3.26
N GLN A 267 13.86 -1.17 -3.55
CA GLN A 267 14.05 -0.44 -4.81
C GLN A 267 15.53 -0.09 -5.03
N GLY A 268 15.98 -0.07 -6.28
CA GLY A 268 17.39 0.11 -6.63
C GLY A 268 18.31 -1.07 -6.29
N GLY A 269 17.81 -2.15 -5.67
CA GLY A 269 18.58 -3.36 -5.33
C GLY A 269 18.94 -4.27 -6.52
N GLY A 270 18.57 -3.89 -7.75
CA GLY A 270 18.88 -4.63 -8.98
C GLY A 270 18.01 -5.87 -9.24
N SER A 271 17.01 -6.14 -8.40
CA SER A 271 16.02 -7.20 -8.59
C SER A 271 14.61 -6.64 -8.56
N VAL A 272 13.82 -6.97 -9.58
CA VAL A 272 12.38 -6.68 -9.60
C VAL A 272 11.64 -7.89 -9.01
N PRO A 273 10.84 -7.73 -7.94
CA PRO A 273 10.03 -8.82 -7.41
C PRO A 273 8.99 -9.26 -8.43
N ARG A 274 8.64 -10.55 -8.43
CA ARG A 274 7.50 -11.07 -9.21
C ARG A 274 6.25 -11.10 -8.34
N ALA A 275 5.06 -10.98 -8.91
CA ALA A 275 3.84 -11.22 -8.14
C ALA A 275 3.82 -12.67 -7.64
N PRO A 276 3.44 -12.93 -6.37
CA PRO A 276 3.26 -14.29 -5.88
C PRO A 276 2.06 -14.93 -6.58
N ALA A 277 2.16 -16.22 -6.93
CA ALA A 277 1.04 -16.94 -7.50
C ALA A 277 -0.05 -17.12 -6.43
N ALA A 278 -1.22 -16.52 -6.63
CA ALA A 278 -2.27 -16.49 -5.64
C ALA A 278 -3.30 -17.61 -5.85
N TYR A 279 -3.80 -18.19 -4.76
CA TYR A 279 -4.79 -19.24 -4.76
C TYR A 279 -5.81 -19.03 -3.65
N SER A 280 -7.08 -19.30 -3.94
CA SER A 280 -8.12 -19.36 -2.92
C SER A 280 -9.11 -20.44 -3.27
N PHE A 281 -9.34 -21.33 -2.30
CA PHE A 281 -10.18 -22.52 -2.44
C PHE A 281 -11.43 -22.45 -1.55
N SER A 282 -11.62 -21.31 -0.87
CA SER A 282 -12.59 -21.15 0.22
C SER A 282 -14.05 -21.14 -0.21
N SER A 283 -14.32 -20.80 -1.47
CA SER A 283 -15.68 -20.71 -2.03
C SER A 283 -15.65 -20.72 -3.57
N THR A 284 -16.83 -20.71 -4.19
CA THR A 284 -16.97 -20.56 -5.65
C THR A 284 -16.35 -19.27 -6.21
N ARG A 285 -16.16 -18.26 -5.35
CA ARG A 285 -15.50 -16.98 -5.71
C ARG A 285 -14.00 -16.98 -5.46
N GLY A 286 -13.44 -18.04 -4.87
CA GLY A 286 -12.01 -18.18 -4.57
C GLY A 286 -11.11 -17.78 -5.74
N PRO A 287 -11.29 -18.33 -6.96
CA PRO A 287 -10.47 -17.96 -8.11
C PRO A 287 -10.48 -16.45 -8.45
N LEU A 288 -11.62 -15.78 -8.31
CA LEU A 288 -11.72 -14.33 -8.56
C LEU A 288 -11.01 -13.52 -7.47
N ILE A 289 -11.09 -13.96 -6.21
CA ILE A 289 -10.36 -13.33 -5.11
C ILE A 289 -8.86 -13.47 -5.36
N ALA A 290 -8.39 -14.68 -5.68
CA ALA A 290 -6.98 -14.94 -5.98
C ALA A 290 -6.46 -14.07 -7.14
N GLN A 291 -7.15 -14.06 -8.27
CA GLN A 291 -6.79 -13.26 -9.44
C GLN A 291 -6.73 -11.75 -9.10
N ARG A 292 -7.68 -11.26 -8.29
CA ARG A 292 -7.70 -9.86 -7.89
C ARG A 292 -6.52 -9.48 -7.01
N ILE A 293 -6.13 -10.33 -6.06
CA ILE A 293 -4.97 -10.10 -5.20
C ILE A 293 -3.67 -10.20 -6.00
N GLU A 294 -3.52 -11.19 -6.88
CA GLU A 294 -2.34 -11.31 -7.75
C GLU A 294 -2.18 -10.06 -8.65
N GLY A 295 -3.28 -9.59 -9.24
CA GLY A 295 -3.31 -8.34 -10.01
C GLY A 295 -2.91 -7.13 -9.19
N LEU A 296 -3.39 -7.01 -7.94
CA LEU A 296 -2.98 -5.94 -7.03
C LEU A 296 -1.46 -5.97 -6.75
N PHE A 297 -0.90 -7.13 -6.46
CA PHE A 297 0.56 -7.26 -6.28
C PHE A 297 1.30 -6.81 -7.53
N GLN A 298 0.82 -7.21 -8.72
CA GLN A 298 1.43 -6.81 -9.98
C GLN A 298 1.34 -5.29 -10.22
N ASP A 299 0.20 -4.67 -9.93
CA ASP A 299 -0.02 -3.23 -10.09
C ASP A 299 0.91 -2.43 -9.16
N VAL A 300 1.06 -2.87 -7.91
CA VAL A 300 1.97 -2.25 -6.96
C VAL A 300 3.43 -2.45 -7.37
N ILE A 301 3.80 -3.65 -7.84
CA ILE A 301 5.15 -3.91 -8.38
C ILE A 301 5.43 -3.00 -9.58
N ASN A 302 4.48 -2.86 -10.51
CA ASN A 302 4.61 -1.98 -11.67
C ASN A 302 4.69 -0.50 -11.27
N CYS A 303 4.03 -0.11 -10.17
CA CYS A 303 4.09 1.24 -9.61
C CYS A 303 5.50 1.59 -9.12
N PHE A 304 6.12 0.72 -8.33
CA PHE A 304 7.37 1.01 -7.62
C PHE A 304 8.65 0.49 -8.31
N TYR A 305 8.53 -0.46 -9.23
CA TYR A 305 9.68 -1.07 -9.92
C TYR A 305 9.61 -0.92 -11.45
N GLY A 306 8.56 -0.27 -11.97
CA GLY A 306 8.39 -0.02 -13.40
C GLY A 306 9.35 1.05 -13.93
N LEU A 307 9.78 0.90 -15.18
CA LEU A 307 10.81 1.73 -15.85
C LEU A 307 10.46 3.24 -15.99
N CYS A 308 9.21 3.63 -15.76
CA CYS A 308 8.71 4.98 -16.11
C CYS A 308 8.16 5.77 -14.91
N LYS A 309 8.35 5.31 -13.68
CA LYS A 309 7.72 5.91 -12.50
C LYS A 309 8.79 6.29 -11.47
N SER A 310 8.66 7.53 -10.99
CA SER A 310 9.54 8.15 -9.99
C SER A 310 9.76 7.23 -8.79
N ASP A 311 10.98 7.22 -8.23
CA ASP A 311 11.31 6.56 -6.96
C ASP A 311 10.45 7.09 -5.79
N ALA A 312 9.74 8.21 -5.99
CA ALA A 312 8.81 8.81 -5.05
C ALA A 312 7.33 8.55 -5.39
N ALA A 313 7.01 7.61 -6.29
CA ALA A 313 5.62 7.32 -6.67
C ALA A 313 4.76 6.93 -5.46
N ARG A 314 3.47 7.25 -5.52
CA ARG A 314 2.48 6.96 -4.49
C ARG A 314 1.40 6.06 -5.06
N PHE A 315 1.04 5.00 -4.34
CA PHE A 315 -0.02 4.09 -4.76
C PHE A 315 -1.21 4.18 -3.81
N VAL A 316 -2.42 4.33 -4.34
CA VAL A 316 -3.64 4.42 -3.53
C VAL A 316 -4.59 3.29 -3.88
N LEU A 317 -5.08 2.59 -2.86
CA LEU A 317 -6.14 1.61 -3.01
C LEU A 317 -7.22 1.77 -1.94
N ARG A 318 -8.38 1.17 -2.19
CA ARG A 318 -9.46 1.03 -1.23
C ARG A 318 -9.69 -0.44 -0.88
N VAL A 319 -9.76 -0.72 0.41
CA VAL A 319 -10.21 -2.01 0.96
C VAL A 319 -11.39 -1.75 1.87
N ALA A 320 -12.54 -2.32 1.54
CA ALA A 320 -13.81 -2.02 2.15
C ALA A 320 -14.09 -0.50 2.18
N HIS A 321 -14.23 0.07 3.38
CA HIS A 321 -14.47 1.51 3.59
C HIS A 321 -13.20 2.33 3.86
N ARG A 322 -12.02 1.71 3.80
CA ARG A 322 -10.75 2.34 4.15
C ARG A 322 -9.90 2.54 2.92
N TYR A 323 -9.19 3.66 2.89
CA TYR A 323 -8.18 3.95 1.88
C TYR A 323 -6.79 3.66 2.45
N TYR A 324 -5.89 3.23 1.58
CA TYR A 324 -4.49 2.99 1.91
C TYR A 324 -3.63 3.74 0.92
N LEU A 325 -2.69 4.53 1.43
CA LEU A 325 -1.68 5.25 0.65
C LEU A 325 -0.34 4.55 0.90
N LEU A 326 0.25 3.99 -0.15
CA LEU A 326 1.57 3.39 -0.13
C LEU A 326 2.59 4.39 -0.65
N GLU A 327 3.67 4.56 0.10
CA GLU A 327 4.78 5.44 -0.22
C GLU A 327 6.09 4.69 0.05
N PRO A 328 7.16 4.97 -0.71
CA PRO A 328 8.45 4.34 -0.47
C PRO A 328 9.13 5.00 0.74
N GLU A 329 9.44 4.21 1.75
CA GLU A 329 10.22 4.62 2.92
C GLU A 329 11.50 3.78 2.95
N ASN A 330 12.67 4.43 2.88
CA ASN A 330 13.97 3.74 2.79
C ASN A 330 14.00 2.69 1.66
N ARG A 331 13.44 3.04 0.48
CA ARG A 331 13.34 2.17 -0.71
C ARG A 331 12.42 0.94 -0.56
N VAL A 332 11.62 0.88 0.50
CA VAL A 332 10.63 -0.18 0.71
C VAL A 332 9.23 0.45 0.79
N PRO A 333 8.24 -0.04 0.04
CA PRO A 333 6.87 0.44 0.17
C PRO A 333 6.33 0.24 1.59
N ARG A 334 5.78 1.31 2.18
CA ARG A 334 5.05 1.32 3.45
C ARG A 334 3.69 1.95 3.25
N TYR A 335 2.70 1.50 3.99
CA TYR A 335 1.34 2.02 3.87
C TYR A 335 0.97 2.92 5.04
N ARG A 336 0.06 3.87 4.77
CA ARG A 336 -0.69 4.61 5.78
C ARG A 336 -2.17 4.39 5.52
N GLN A 337 -2.89 4.06 6.59
CA GLN A 337 -4.34 3.88 6.53
C GLN A 337 -5.05 5.24 6.67
N VAL A 338 -6.10 5.44 5.88
CA VAL A 338 -6.94 6.63 5.88
C VAL A 338 -8.43 6.24 5.87
N VAL A 339 -9.22 6.82 6.77
CA VAL A 339 -10.58 6.32 7.07
C VAL A 339 -11.66 6.95 6.18
N SER A 340 -11.41 8.08 5.51
CA SER A 340 -12.40 8.79 4.68
C SER A 340 -11.79 9.35 3.39
N LEU A 341 -12.65 9.68 2.42
CA LEU A 341 -12.24 10.37 1.20
C LEU A 341 -11.64 11.74 1.51
N ASP A 342 -12.24 12.52 2.40
CA ASP A 342 -11.70 13.82 2.81
C ASP A 342 -10.32 13.68 3.47
N GLY A 343 -10.15 12.64 4.29
CA GLY A 343 -8.85 12.31 4.87
C GLY A 343 -7.83 11.98 3.79
N LEU A 344 -8.23 11.23 2.75
CA LEU A 344 -7.34 10.89 1.64
C LEU A 344 -6.96 12.14 0.86
N LEU A 345 -7.93 12.98 0.50
CA LEU A 345 -7.70 14.24 -0.20
C LEU A 345 -6.78 15.17 0.60
N ALA A 346 -6.95 15.26 1.91
CA ALA A 346 -6.06 16.02 2.79
C ALA A 346 -4.62 15.50 2.77
N ARG A 347 -4.41 14.17 2.67
CA ARG A 347 -3.08 13.57 2.54
C ARG A 347 -2.47 13.78 1.17
N LEU A 348 -3.28 13.72 0.11
CA LEU A 348 -2.83 13.98 -1.25
C LEU A 348 -2.52 15.47 -1.49
N ALA A 349 -3.07 16.36 -0.65
CA ALA A 349 -2.76 17.79 -0.61
C ALA A 349 -1.48 18.15 0.16
N GLU A 350 -0.79 17.18 0.79
CA GLU A 350 0.48 17.44 1.47
C GLU A 350 1.59 17.76 0.46
N PRO A 351 2.39 18.81 0.72
CA PRO A 351 3.46 19.25 -0.18
C PRO A 351 4.56 18.19 -0.34
N ARG A 352 5.29 18.27 -1.47
CA ARG A 352 6.31 17.28 -1.85
C ARG A 352 7.63 17.96 -2.21
N GLU A 353 8.74 17.28 -1.91
CA GLU A 353 10.08 17.76 -2.30
C GLU A 353 10.30 17.59 -3.80
N ASP A 354 9.97 16.42 -4.33
CA ASP A 354 10.10 16.06 -5.74
C ASP A 354 8.76 15.64 -6.35
N PHE A 355 8.71 15.55 -7.68
CA PHE A 355 7.54 15.05 -8.39
C PHE A 355 7.22 13.60 -7.98
N SER A 356 6.03 13.43 -7.39
CA SER A 356 5.57 12.19 -6.79
C SER A 356 4.23 11.76 -7.40
N PRO A 357 4.23 11.05 -8.53
CA PRO A 357 3.01 10.70 -9.24
C PRO A 357 2.10 9.81 -8.38
N ILE A 358 0.80 10.06 -8.45
CA ILE A 358 -0.22 9.27 -7.74
C ILE A 358 -0.79 8.24 -8.70
N ILE A 359 -0.75 6.98 -8.32
CA ILE A 359 -1.27 5.87 -9.10
C ILE A 359 -2.37 5.21 -8.29
N LEU A 360 -3.53 5.02 -8.91
CA LEU A 360 -4.65 4.35 -8.27
C LEU A 360 -4.67 2.88 -8.65
N ASP A 361 -5.09 2.04 -7.71
CA ASP A 361 -5.60 0.72 -7.99
C ASP A 361 -6.82 0.81 -8.94
N ALA A 362 -6.91 -0.13 -9.88
CA ALA A 362 -7.88 -0.08 -10.99
C ALA A 362 -9.36 -0.05 -10.55
N GLN A 363 -9.69 -0.51 -9.34
CA GLN A 363 -11.07 -0.51 -8.82
C GLN A 363 -11.33 0.59 -7.79
N THR A 364 -10.33 1.44 -7.52
CA THR A 364 -10.38 2.47 -6.50
C THR A 364 -10.86 3.80 -7.09
N LEU A 365 -11.82 4.45 -6.42
CA LEU A 365 -12.32 5.80 -6.75
C LEU A 365 -12.93 5.96 -8.16
N ARG A 366 -13.36 4.87 -8.81
CA ARG A 366 -13.97 4.89 -10.15
C ARG A 366 -15.22 5.78 -10.25
N GLU A 367 -15.91 5.96 -9.14
CA GLU A 367 -17.08 6.83 -9.03
C GLU A 367 -16.75 8.34 -9.08
N THR A 368 -15.47 8.70 -8.93
CA THR A 368 -14.94 10.07 -8.88
C THR A 368 -14.15 10.40 -10.16
N PRO A 369 -13.86 11.68 -10.45
CA PRO A 369 -12.99 12.03 -11.57
C PRO A 369 -11.50 11.77 -11.29
N LEU A 370 -11.11 11.40 -10.06
CA LEU A 370 -9.71 11.29 -9.63
C LEU A 370 -8.86 10.34 -10.48
N PRO A 371 -9.33 9.15 -10.92
CA PRO A 371 -8.53 8.29 -11.80
C PRO A 371 -8.10 9.00 -13.09
N LEU A 372 -9.02 9.74 -13.72
CA LEU A 372 -8.74 10.49 -14.93
C LEU A 372 -7.77 11.65 -14.68
N ILE A 373 -7.93 12.36 -13.56
CA ILE A 373 -7.06 13.48 -13.18
C ILE A 373 -5.61 12.97 -12.96
N PHE A 374 -5.43 11.85 -12.26
CA PHE A 374 -4.11 11.29 -12.01
C PHE A 374 -3.47 10.66 -13.25
N GLU A 375 -4.27 10.08 -14.15
CA GLU A 375 -3.77 9.58 -15.45
C GLU A 375 -3.27 10.73 -16.33
N ALA A 376 -3.95 11.87 -16.31
CA ALA A 376 -3.54 13.07 -17.04
C ALA A 376 -2.33 13.79 -16.42
N ASN A 377 -1.87 13.40 -15.22
CA ASN A 377 -0.91 14.17 -14.47
C ASN A 377 0.47 14.25 -15.15
N ARG A 378 1.04 15.45 -15.20
CA ARG A 378 2.38 15.69 -15.76
C ARG A 378 3.31 16.41 -14.78
N PRO A 379 4.62 16.08 -14.78
CA PRO A 379 5.59 16.79 -13.97
C PRO A 379 5.77 18.23 -14.47
N ALA A 380 6.01 19.16 -13.54
CA ALA A 380 6.26 20.58 -13.83
C ALA A 380 5.11 21.30 -14.58
N VAL A 381 3.87 20.83 -14.41
CA VAL A 381 2.67 21.45 -15.00
C VAL A 381 1.60 21.55 -13.92
N VAL A 382 1.00 22.73 -13.77
CA VAL A 382 -0.18 22.90 -12.91
C VAL A 382 -1.42 22.60 -13.74
N GLN A 383 -2.21 21.63 -13.32
CA GLN A 383 -3.37 21.14 -14.07
C GLN A 383 -4.64 21.38 -13.27
N PHE A 384 -5.46 22.30 -13.77
CA PHE A 384 -6.73 22.70 -13.22
C PHE A 384 -7.86 21.90 -13.86
N PHE A 385 -8.69 21.30 -13.03
CA PHE A 385 -9.88 20.57 -13.41
C PHE A 385 -11.09 21.06 -12.62
N TYR A 386 -12.26 21.14 -13.25
CA TYR A 386 -13.49 21.48 -12.54
C TYR A 386 -14.69 20.71 -13.08
N HIS A 387 -15.63 20.39 -12.20
CA HIS A 387 -16.90 19.77 -12.52
C HIS A 387 -18.05 20.60 -11.97
N VAL A 388 -18.94 21.05 -12.84
CA VAL A 388 -20.16 21.76 -12.43
C VAL A 388 -21.28 20.74 -12.20
N SER A 389 -21.89 20.78 -11.00
CA SER A 389 -23.00 19.94 -10.59
C SER A 389 -24.10 20.79 -9.96
N GLY A 390 -25.06 21.22 -10.79
CA GLY A 390 -26.13 22.14 -10.37
C GLY A 390 -25.55 23.48 -9.93
N GLU A 391 -25.84 23.89 -8.70
CA GLU A 391 -25.41 25.16 -8.09
C GLU A 391 -24.02 25.07 -7.43
N ARG A 392 -23.32 23.95 -7.56
CA ARG A 392 -21.98 23.76 -7.00
C ARG A 392 -20.97 23.42 -8.08
N VAL A 393 -19.72 23.81 -7.83
CA VAL A 393 -18.56 23.40 -8.62
C VAL A 393 -17.54 22.73 -7.73
N GLU A 394 -17.08 21.57 -8.18
CA GLU A 394 -15.95 20.85 -7.59
C GLU A 394 -14.69 21.20 -8.39
N VAL A 395 -13.68 21.72 -7.70
CA VAL A 395 -12.40 22.13 -8.27
C VAL A 395 -11.32 21.18 -7.78
N TYR A 396 -10.54 20.65 -8.71
CA TYR A 396 -9.38 19.81 -8.48
C TYR A 396 -8.18 20.44 -9.17
N ILE A 397 -7.10 20.70 -8.43
CA ILE A 397 -5.87 21.23 -9.02
C ILE A 397 -4.75 20.30 -8.62
N ILE A 398 -4.11 19.67 -9.59
CA ILE A 398 -2.85 18.98 -9.35
C ILE A 398 -1.72 19.92 -9.72
N ASP A 399 -0.81 20.12 -8.77
CA ASP A 399 0.31 21.01 -8.96
C ASP A 399 1.54 20.34 -9.60
N GLU A 400 2.60 21.13 -9.76
CA GLU A 400 3.83 20.76 -10.45
C GLU A 400 4.56 19.54 -9.86
N ARG A 401 4.28 19.16 -8.60
CA ARG A 401 4.86 17.99 -7.91
C ARG A 401 3.84 16.91 -7.58
N ALA A 402 2.67 16.97 -8.22
CA ALA A 402 1.55 16.04 -8.07
C ALA A 402 0.83 16.09 -6.71
N SER A 403 0.83 17.23 -6.03
CA SER A 403 -0.03 17.45 -4.85
C SER A 403 -1.42 17.90 -5.29
N LEU A 404 -2.45 17.29 -4.71
CA LEU A 404 -3.85 17.50 -5.11
C LEU A 404 -4.53 18.52 -4.18
N PHE A 405 -4.93 19.64 -4.74
CA PHE A 405 -5.88 20.56 -4.11
C PHE A 405 -7.32 20.16 -4.48
N HIS A 406 -8.23 20.25 -3.52
CA HIS A 406 -9.67 20.02 -3.71
C HIS A 406 -10.53 21.06 -2.98
N GLN A 407 -11.55 21.58 -3.66
CA GLN A 407 -12.51 22.51 -3.08
C GLN A 407 -13.88 22.38 -3.76
N SER A 408 -14.93 22.35 -2.95
CA SER A 408 -16.33 22.48 -3.37
C SER A 408 -16.82 23.88 -3.03
N GLN A 409 -17.39 24.61 -3.98
CA GLN A 409 -17.90 25.97 -3.78
C GLN A 409 -19.20 26.22 -4.56
N PRO A 410 -20.01 27.22 -4.17
CA PRO A 410 -21.14 27.67 -4.99
C PRO A 410 -20.67 28.08 -6.39
N PHE A 411 -21.45 27.69 -7.40
CA PHE A 411 -21.18 28.00 -8.80
C PHE A 411 -22.02 29.19 -9.24
N TYR A 412 -21.34 30.27 -9.64
CA TYR A 412 -22.00 31.49 -10.17
C TYR A 412 -21.85 31.55 -11.69
N ASP A 413 -20.61 31.66 -12.18
CA ASP A 413 -20.30 31.74 -13.60
C ASP A 413 -18.97 31.04 -13.92
N GLU A 414 -18.89 30.43 -15.10
CA GLU A 414 -17.71 29.69 -15.58
C GLU A 414 -16.55 30.62 -15.89
N ASN A 415 -16.82 31.78 -16.51
CA ASN A 415 -15.75 32.74 -16.82
C ASN A 415 -15.20 33.36 -15.53
N ALA A 416 -16.04 33.64 -14.53
CA ALA A 416 -15.64 34.11 -13.21
C ALA A 416 -14.65 33.13 -12.55
N LEU A 417 -15.05 31.85 -12.49
CA LEU A 417 -14.26 30.78 -11.88
C LEU A 417 -12.89 30.64 -12.54
N LEU A 418 -12.87 30.54 -13.87
CA LEU A 418 -11.63 30.36 -14.62
C LEU A 418 -10.76 31.62 -14.54
N SER A 419 -11.33 32.82 -14.62
CA SER A 419 -10.57 34.07 -14.60
C SER A 419 -9.88 34.30 -13.25
N GLN A 420 -10.57 34.05 -12.13
CA GLN A 420 -9.97 34.26 -10.80
C GLN A 420 -8.85 33.26 -10.51
N PHE A 421 -9.05 31.98 -10.82
CA PHE A 421 -8.00 30.97 -10.64
C PHE A 421 -6.84 31.21 -11.59
N ARG A 422 -7.10 31.66 -12.81
CA ARG A 422 -6.05 32.03 -13.75
C ARG A 422 -5.17 33.14 -13.22
N ARG A 423 -5.76 34.28 -12.82
CA ARG A 423 -4.98 35.40 -12.25
C ARG A 423 -4.16 34.95 -11.05
N PHE A 424 -4.78 34.16 -10.17
CA PHE A 424 -4.12 33.63 -8.99
C PHE A 424 -2.92 32.72 -9.33
N LEU A 425 -3.13 31.72 -10.19
CA LEU A 425 -2.07 30.77 -10.57
C LEU A 425 -0.96 31.44 -11.40
N GLU A 426 -1.31 32.36 -12.30
CA GLU A 426 -0.32 33.17 -13.03
C GLU A 426 0.52 34.02 -12.08
N SER A 427 -0.11 34.63 -11.06
CA SER A 427 0.61 35.42 -10.05
C SER A 427 1.55 34.57 -9.20
N VAL A 428 1.10 33.37 -8.79
CA VAL A 428 1.96 32.40 -8.09
C VAL A 428 3.13 32.00 -9.01
N HIS A 429 2.86 31.61 -10.25
CA HIS A 429 3.90 31.23 -11.21
C HIS A 429 4.93 32.34 -11.45
N HIS A 430 4.52 33.60 -11.58
CA HIS A 430 5.43 34.73 -11.73
C HIS A 430 6.38 34.93 -10.53
N ARG A 431 5.95 34.58 -9.31
CA ARG A 431 6.82 34.61 -8.12
C ARG A 431 7.83 33.46 -8.08
N HIS A 432 7.47 32.32 -8.66
CA HIS A 432 8.34 31.16 -8.77
C HIS A 432 9.35 31.26 -9.91
N ALA A 433 9.07 32.08 -10.93
CA ALA A 433 9.96 32.27 -12.06
C ALA A 433 11.35 32.77 -11.61
N PRO A 434 12.45 32.11 -12.03
CA PRO A 434 13.79 32.56 -11.70
C PRO A 434 14.04 33.97 -12.23
N ARG A 435 14.79 34.77 -11.48
CA ARG A 435 15.21 36.12 -11.90
C ARG A 435 15.85 36.07 -13.30
N PRO A 436 15.64 37.10 -14.15
CA PRO A 436 16.13 37.08 -15.52
C PRO A 436 17.67 36.91 -15.54
N GLY A 437 18.13 35.79 -16.12
CA GLY A 437 19.56 35.43 -16.20
C GLY A 437 19.89 33.93 -16.07
N GLY A 438 18.95 33.11 -15.57
CA GLY A 438 19.06 31.64 -15.60
C GLY A 438 18.45 31.08 -16.89
N GLY A 439 19.15 30.14 -17.55
CA GLY A 439 18.73 29.54 -18.83
C GLY A 439 17.33 28.92 -18.81
N GLU A 440 16.80 28.67 -20.01
CA GLU A 440 15.47 28.13 -20.31
C GLU A 440 15.18 26.78 -19.61
N ALA A 441 14.89 26.81 -18.32
CA ALA A 441 14.39 25.65 -17.59
C ALA A 441 12.86 25.77 -17.50
N ALA A 442 12.19 24.84 -18.19
CA ALA A 442 10.76 24.48 -18.13
C ALA A 442 9.79 25.59 -17.67
N ARG A 443 9.08 26.19 -18.63
CA ARG A 443 7.89 27.00 -18.32
C ARG A 443 6.84 26.09 -17.69
N ASP A 444 6.53 26.23 -16.40
CA ASP A 444 5.37 25.56 -15.80
C ASP A 444 4.12 26.05 -16.52
N ALA A 445 3.60 25.23 -17.44
CA ALA A 445 2.36 25.53 -18.12
C ALA A 445 1.20 25.30 -17.15
N ILE A 446 0.22 26.21 -17.17
CA ILE A 446 -1.05 25.98 -16.47
C ILE A 446 -2.06 25.49 -17.51
N GLU A 447 -2.68 24.35 -17.23
CA GLU A 447 -3.66 23.74 -18.11
C GLU A 447 -5.03 23.69 -17.46
N TYR A 448 -6.08 23.94 -18.25
CA TYR A 448 -7.45 24.01 -17.75
C TYR A 448 -8.31 22.97 -18.46
N HIS A 449 -9.04 22.19 -17.68
CA HIS A 449 -9.89 21.13 -18.18
C HIS A 449 -11.25 21.14 -17.49
N ARG A 450 -12.31 20.99 -18.26
CA ARG A 450 -13.66 20.76 -17.76
C ARG A 450 -13.92 19.27 -17.66
N LEU A 451 -14.44 18.85 -16.51
CA LEU A 451 -14.81 17.46 -16.23
C LEU A 451 -16.31 17.26 -16.47
N GLU A 452 -16.63 16.29 -17.31
CA GLU A 452 -18.00 15.90 -17.59
C GLU A 452 -18.28 14.48 -17.11
N LYS A 453 -19.36 14.34 -16.33
CA LYS A 453 -19.86 13.03 -15.91
C LYS A 453 -20.81 12.49 -16.98
N ARG A 454 -20.38 11.44 -17.69
CA ARG A 454 -21.16 10.78 -18.76
C ARG A 454 -21.89 9.52 -18.27
N GLY A 455 -21.53 9.02 -17.10
CA GLY A 455 -22.17 7.87 -16.44
C GLY A 455 -21.73 7.72 -14.98
N PRO A 456 -22.15 6.66 -14.28
CA PRO A 456 -21.81 6.46 -12.87
C PRO A 456 -20.30 6.42 -12.58
N GLU A 457 -19.53 5.80 -13.48
CA GLU A 457 -18.07 5.63 -13.39
C GLU A 457 -17.35 6.11 -14.67
N LEU A 458 -18.05 6.92 -15.49
CA LEU A 458 -17.52 7.40 -16.77
C LEU A 458 -17.37 8.92 -16.73
N TRP A 459 -16.12 9.35 -16.74
CA TRP A 459 -15.70 10.75 -16.73
C TRP A 459 -14.91 11.08 -17.98
N ARG A 460 -15.04 12.32 -18.46
CA ARG A 460 -14.25 12.87 -19.57
C ARG A 460 -13.70 14.22 -19.18
N ALA A 461 -12.46 14.49 -19.58
CA ALA A 461 -11.81 15.79 -19.45
C ALA A 461 -11.75 16.44 -20.84
N GLU A 462 -12.29 17.64 -20.95
CA GLU A 462 -12.24 18.45 -22.17
C GLU A 462 -11.42 19.72 -21.90
N PRO A 463 -10.50 20.14 -22.80
CA PRO A 463 -9.76 21.38 -22.60
C PRO A 463 -10.71 22.58 -22.48
N ALA A 464 -10.58 23.31 -21.38
CA ALA A 464 -11.38 24.51 -21.14
C ALA A 464 -10.73 25.71 -21.84
N ARG A 465 -11.51 26.45 -22.64
CA ARG A 465 -11.05 27.68 -23.30
C ARG A 465 -11.34 28.87 -22.40
N ILE A 466 -10.30 29.54 -21.94
CA ILE A 466 -10.46 30.79 -21.21
C ILE A 466 -10.76 31.90 -22.21
N VAL A 467 -12.00 32.37 -22.22
CA VAL A 467 -12.40 33.55 -22.99
C VAL A 467 -11.86 34.79 -22.27
N ARG A 468 -11.29 35.75 -23.01
CA ARG A 468 -10.87 37.03 -22.42
C ARG A 468 -12.10 37.71 -21.82
N PRO A 469 -12.04 38.24 -20.58
CA PRO A 469 -13.20 38.84 -19.95
C PRO A 469 -13.78 39.96 -20.81
N THR A 470 -15.10 39.96 -20.97
CA THR A 470 -15.84 41.02 -21.66
C THR A 470 -15.72 42.33 -20.86
N PRO A 471 -15.43 43.49 -21.49
CA PRO A 471 -15.41 44.77 -20.79
C PRO A 471 -16.79 45.04 -20.17
N GLY A 472 -16.86 45.21 -18.84
CA GLY A 472 -18.11 45.44 -18.10
C GLY A 472 -18.27 44.56 -16.87
N HIS A 473 -17.84 43.30 -16.91
CA HIS A 473 -17.81 42.42 -15.72
C HIS A 473 -16.45 42.54 -15.02
N HIS A 474 -16.19 43.70 -14.40
CA HIS A 474 -14.97 43.92 -13.64
C HIS A 474 -15.06 43.19 -12.29
N TYR A 475 -14.48 41.99 -12.23
CA TYR A 475 -14.19 41.33 -10.96
C TYR A 475 -13.10 42.12 -10.21
N PHE A 476 -13.31 42.31 -8.91
CA PHE A 476 -12.37 43.02 -8.03
C PHE A 476 -11.03 42.29 -7.96
N ASP A 477 -9.94 43.05 -8.06
CA ASP A 477 -8.62 42.51 -7.76
C ASP A 477 -8.44 42.48 -6.23
N VAL A 478 -8.59 41.29 -5.66
CA VAL A 478 -8.45 41.06 -4.22
C VAL A 478 -7.07 40.48 -3.94
N GLN A 479 -6.21 41.30 -3.35
CA GLN A 479 -4.86 40.89 -2.92
C GLN A 479 -4.80 40.75 -1.41
N VAL A 480 -4.18 39.67 -0.93
CA VAL A 480 -3.94 39.43 0.49
C VAL A 480 -2.46 39.43 0.77
N ILE A 481 -2.01 40.39 1.57
CA ILE A 481 -0.65 40.46 2.08
C ILE A 481 -0.67 40.04 3.55
N ALA A 482 0.23 39.11 3.93
CA ALA A 482 0.38 38.75 5.34
C ALA A 482 1.84 38.56 5.74
N HIS A 483 2.19 39.22 6.85
CA HIS A 483 3.52 39.16 7.46
C HIS A 483 3.41 38.75 8.93
N SER A 484 4.43 38.04 9.42
CA SER A 484 4.49 37.63 10.81
C SER A 484 5.17 38.72 11.65
N VAL A 485 4.48 39.21 12.67
CA VAL A 485 5.01 40.16 13.65
C VAL A 485 5.04 39.47 15.02
N GLY A 486 6.21 38.95 15.37
CA GLY A 486 6.39 38.17 16.61
C GLY A 486 5.54 36.88 16.60
N ARG A 487 4.50 36.82 17.43
CA ARG A 487 3.55 35.69 17.49
C ARG A 487 2.22 35.95 16.79
N ARG A 488 2.00 37.16 16.27
CA ARG A 488 0.76 37.54 15.57
C ARG A 488 1.01 37.61 14.06
N THR A 489 -0.06 37.41 13.31
CA THR A 489 -0.07 37.57 11.86
C THR A 489 -0.84 38.83 11.54
N ASP A 490 -0.18 39.79 10.92
CA ASP A 490 -0.82 41.01 10.44
C ASP A 490 -1.29 40.77 9.01
N TYR A 491 -2.56 41.07 8.75
CA TYR A 491 -3.17 40.97 7.43
C TYR A 491 -3.45 42.36 6.86
N THR A 492 -3.10 42.54 5.60
CA THR A 492 -3.52 43.68 4.78
C THR A 492 -4.22 43.16 3.54
N LEU A 493 -5.49 43.52 3.37
CA LEU A 493 -6.32 43.16 2.23
C LEU A 493 -6.46 44.37 1.32
N TYR A 494 -6.28 44.17 0.02
CA TYR A 494 -6.55 45.18 -0.98
C TYR A 494 -7.75 44.75 -1.83
N CYS A 495 -8.64 45.69 -2.10
CA CYS A 495 -9.67 45.57 -3.14
C CYS A 495 -9.39 46.66 -4.17
N ASP A 496 -8.91 46.28 -5.35
CA ASP A 496 -8.33 47.15 -6.37
C ASP A 496 -7.21 48.04 -5.81
N HIS A 497 -7.52 49.29 -5.43
CA HIS A 497 -6.56 50.26 -4.87
C HIS A 497 -6.84 50.65 -3.42
N ARG A 498 -7.88 50.09 -2.79
CA ARG A 498 -8.26 50.42 -1.40
C ARG A 498 -7.69 49.41 -0.42
N GLU A 499 -6.99 49.91 0.58
CA GLU A 499 -6.37 49.12 1.66
C GLU A 499 -7.30 48.91 2.84
N PHE A 500 -7.24 47.70 3.42
CA PHE A 500 -7.84 47.34 4.70
C PHE A 500 -6.80 46.57 5.51
N SER A 501 -6.36 47.12 6.64
CA SER A 501 -5.31 46.51 7.47
C SER A 501 -5.84 46.08 8.83
N SER A 502 -5.27 45.00 9.36
CA SER A 502 -5.48 44.55 10.75
C SER A 502 -5.10 45.64 11.76
N LEU A 503 -4.17 46.53 11.40
CA LEU A 503 -3.77 47.67 12.23
C LEU A 503 -4.90 48.70 12.38
N GLN A 504 -5.75 48.84 11.36
CA GLN A 504 -6.86 49.78 11.34
C GLN A 504 -8.13 49.17 11.94
N TYR A 505 -8.47 47.95 11.55
CA TYR A 505 -9.77 47.35 11.86
C TYR A 505 -9.72 46.20 12.87
N GLY A 506 -8.53 45.76 13.30
CA GLY A 506 -8.40 44.67 14.26
C GLY A 506 -9.13 43.39 13.84
N GLU A 507 -10.00 42.88 14.71
CA GLU A 507 -10.82 41.69 14.47
C GLU A 507 -11.93 41.91 13.41
N ASP A 508 -12.34 43.17 13.19
CA ASP A 508 -13.42 43.52 12.26
C ASP A 508 -12.96 43.61 10.80
N LEU A 509 -11.67 43.38 10.53
CA LEU A 509 -11.06 43.48 9.19
C LEU A 509 -11.86 42.75 8.12
N TYR A 510 -12.23 41.49 8.36
CA TYR A 510 -12.95 40.68 7.38
C TYR A 510 -14.38 41.19 7.16
N ALA A 511 -15.06 41.68 8.20
CA ALA A 511 -16.42 42.20 8.09
C ALA A 511 -16.45 43.53 7.30
N GLU A 512 -15.53 44.45 7.61
CA GLU A 512 -15.42 45.73 6.91
C GLU A 512 -15.03 45.56 5.44
N PHE A 513 -14.06 44.68 5.17
CA PHE A 513 -13.63 44.36 3.81
C PHE A 513 -14.78 43.77 2.98
N THR A 514 -15.52 42.82 3.54
CA THR A 514 -16.66 42.19 2.87
C THR A 514 -17.81 43.17 2.64
N ARG A 515 -18.10 44.06 3.61
CA ARG A 515 -19.12 45.11 3.44
C ARG A 515 -18.75 46.06 2.29
N HIS A 516 -17.47 46.43 2.18
CA HIS A 516 -16.99 47.26 1.08
C HIS A 516 -17.19 46.60 -0.29
N ILE A 517 -16.86 45.31 -0.40
CA ILE A 517 -17.08 44.56 -1.66
C ILE A 517 -18.57 44.50 -2.00
N LEU A 518 -19.42 44.19 -1.03
CA LEU A 518 -20.87 44.07 -1.26
C LEU A 518 -21.49 45.38 -1.78
N GLN A 519 -21.09 46.52 -1.21
CA GLN A 519 -21.55 47.85 -1.65
C GLN A 519 -21.13 48.20 -3.09
N ARG A 520 -20.05 47.59 -3.59
CA ARG A 520 -19.56 47.84 -4.95
C ARG A 520 -20.13 46.89 -6.00
N ARG A 521 -20.84 45.84 -5.59
CA ARG A 521 -21.45 44.90 -6.54
C ARG A 521 -22.73 45.50 -7.12
N GLU A 522 -22.86 45.42 -8.43
CA GLU A 522 -24.10 45.80 -9.10
C GLU A 522 -25.25 44.94 -8.57
N GLY A 523 -26.34 45.58 -8.14
CA GLY A 523 -27.52 44.88 -7.61
C GLY A 523 -27.35 44.18 -6.25
N GLY A 524 -26.24 44.41 -5.53
CA GLY A 524 -26.03 43.80 -4.20
C GLY A 524 -25.82 42.28 -4.24
N GLU A 525 -25.35 41.75 -5.36
CA GLU A 525 -25.15 40.31 -5.54
C GLU A 525 -24.23 39.70 -4.47
N ARG A 526 -24.59 38.52 -3.96
CA ARG A 526 -23.86 37.84 -2.87
C ARG A 526 -23.02 36.65 -3.33
N TYR A 527 -22.51 36.68 -4.56
CA TYR A 527 -21.58 35.62 -5.02
C TYR A 527 -20.31 35.56 -4.16
N PRO A 528 -19.59 34.42 -4.08
CA PRO A 528 -18.40 34.31 -3.23
C PRO A 528 -17.30 35.32 -3.58
N ILE A 529 -16.57 35.81 -2.58
CA ILE A 529 -15.36 36.63 -2.74
C ILE A 529 -14.19 35.70 -3.10
N TYR A 530 -13.50 36.02 -4.19
CA TYR A 530 -12.35 35.29 -4.68
C TYR A 530 -11.07 36.12 -4.53
N ILE A 531 -10.02 35.51 -4.00
CA ILE A 531 -8.70 36.13 -3.89
C ILE A 531 -7.94 35.96 -5.20
N THR A 532 -7.59 37.05 -5.87
CA THR A 532 -6.82 37.00 -7.12
C THR A 532 -5.32 36.97 -6.88
N ASP A 533 -4.86 37.39 -5.70
CA ASP A 533 -3.43 37.39 -5.39
C ASP A 533 -3.09 37.24 -3.89
N ILE A 534 -1.98 36.55 -3.58
CA ILE A 534 -1.52 36.31 -2.20
C ILE A 534 0.00 36.52 -2.12
N ASP A 535 0.42 37.47 -1.29
CA ASP A 535 1.82 37.69 -0.94
C ASP A 535 2.04 37.46 0.56
N VAL A 536 2.64 36.32 0.89
CA VAL A 536 2.73 35.85 2.28
C VAL A 536 4.11 35.26 2.53
N SER A 537 4.67 35.58 3.70
CA SER A 537 5.96 35.04 4.12
C SER A 537 5.94 33.50 4.19
N ARG A 538 7.06 32.85 3.84
CA ARG A 538 7.18 31.38 3.76
C ARG A 538 6.70 30.65 5.02
N GLY A 539 7.03 31.19 6.20
CA GLY A 539 6.63 30.60 7.48
C GLY A 539 5.11 30.56 7.71
N LEU A 540 4.36 31.52 7.17
CA LEU A 540 2.89 31.57 7.28
C LEU A 540 2.18 30.63 6.31
N LEU A 541 2.85 30.27 5.21
CA LEU A 541 2.37 29.31 4.21
C LEU A 541 2.61 27.85 4.65
N GLY A 542 3.21 27.64 5.83
CA GLY A 542 3.50 26.31 6.37
C GLY A 542 4.55 25.55 5.56
N ALA A 543 5.36 26.26 4.77
CA ALA A 543 6.48 25.68 4.04
C ALA A 543 7.65 25.43 4.99
N ASP A 544 8.32 24.29 4.83
CA ASP A 544 9.54 23.98 5.56
C ASP A 544 10.60 25.08 5.25
N PRO A 545 11.30 25.63 6.27
CA PRO A 545 12.40 26.56 6.06
C PRO A 545 13.41 26.10 4.99
N GLN A 546 13.68 24.79 4.91
CA GLN A 546 14.62 24.20 3.95
C GLN A 546 13.96 23.73 2.64
N GLY A 547 12.64 23.54 2.62
CA GLY A 547 11.89 23.07 1.45
C GLY A 547 11.55 24.18 0.46
N GLY A 548 11.48 23.84 -0.84
CA GLY A 548 11.01 24.77 -1.87
C GLY A 548 9.55 25.19 -1.68
N MET A 549 9.19 26.38 -2.13
CA MET A 549 7.77 26.77 -2.22
C MET A 549 7.10 26.00 -3.36
N GLN A 550 5.81 25.70 -3.20
CA GLN A 550 5.00 24.89 -4.10
C GLN A 550 3.60 25.52 -4.23
N THR A 551 2.96 25.40 -5.39
CA THR A 551 1.64 26.00 -5.67
C THR A 551 0.58 25.60 -4.64
N ILE A 552 0.59 24.36 -4.15
CA ILE A 552 -0.35 23.85 -3.13
C ILE A 552 -0.35 24.67 -1.83
N HIS A 553 0.79 25.26 -1.42
CA HIS A 553 0.85 26.12 -0.24
C HIS A 553 -0.04 27.36 -0.40
N TYR A 554 0.05 28.01 -1.57
CA TYR A 554 -0.74 29.19 -1.90
C TYR A 554 -2.23 28.83 -2.04
N LEU A 555 -2.56 27.72 -2.69
CA LEU A 555 -3.94 27.25 -2.85
C LEU A 555 -4.62 26.95 -1.51
N ASN A 556 -3.93 26.23 -0.61
CA ASN A 556 -4.45 25.94 0.72
C ASN A 556 -4.64 27.21 1.56
N TYR A 557 -3.72 28.17 1.43
CA TYR A 557 -3.86 29.47 2.10
C TYR A 557 -5.00 30.29 1.52
N LYS A 558 -5.15 30.35 0.19
CA LYS A 558 -6.27 30.97 -0.54
C LYS A 558 -7.60 30.45 -0.02
N LYS A 559 -7.81 29.13 -0.04
CA LYS A 559 -9.03 28.48 0.46
C LYS A 559 -9.36 28.92 1.89
N ARG A 560 -8.36 28.90 2.78
CA ARG A 560 -8.57 29.29 4.19
C ARG A 560 -9.02 30.74 4.36
N ILE A 561 -8.48 31.68 3.58
CA ILE A 561 -8.86 33.10 3.68
C ILE A 561 -10.19 33.35 2.98
N GLU A 562 -10.46 32.72 1.84
CA GLU A 562 -11.76 32.77 1.17
C GLU A 562 -12.88 32.23 2.05
N ASP A 563 -12.65 31.11 2.75
CA ASP A 563 -13.62 30.56 3.70
C ASP A 563 -13.93 31.54 4.86
N ARG A 564 -12.98 32.41 5.24
CA ARG A 564 -13.23 33.46 6.26
C ARG A 564 -14.02 34.64 5.68
N LEU A 565 -13.63 35.11 4.50
CA LEU A 565 -14.31 36.20 3.79
C LEU A 565 -15.75 35.85 3.47
N ASN A 566 -15.99 34.65 2.96
CA ASN A 566 -17.32 34.17 2.58
C ASN A 566 -18.21 33.89 3.79
N ARG A 567 -17.65 33.40 4.90
CA ARG A 567 -18.40 33.35 6.17
C ARG A 567 -18.80 34.74 6.65
N ALA A 568 -17.91 35.73 6.57
CA ALA A 568 -18.26 37.11 6.92
C ALA A 568 -19.37 37.66 5.99
N LEU A 569 -19.39 37.26 4.71
CA LEU A 569 -20.42 37.66 3.75
C LEU A 569 -21.80 37.08 4.08
N GLU A 570 -21.84 35.84 4.56
CA GLU A 570 -23.07 35.18 5.01
C GLU A 570 -23.65 35.81 6.29
N HIS A 571 -22.79 36.30 7.19
CA HIS A 571 -23.20 36.89 8.48
C HIS A 571 -23.54 38.40 8.39
N LEU A 572 -23.28 39.04 7.26
CA LEU A 572 -23.76 40.41 7.02
C LEU A 572 -25.26 40.33 6.73
N ASP A 573 -26.09 40.63 7.73
CA ASP A 573 -27.56 40.72 7.61
C ASP A 573 -27.96 41.55 6.36
N PRO A 574 -29.08 41.22 5.68
CA PRO A 574 -29.69 42.17 4.76
C PRO A 574 -30.07 43.40 5.60
N ASP A 575 -29.54 44.56 5.24
CA ASP A 575 -29.94 45.81 5.88
C ASP A 575 -31.48 45.91 5.83
N PRO A 576 -32.19 46.13 6.95
CA PRO A 576 -33.65 46.25 6.97
C PRO A 576 -34.12 47.61 6.42
N GLY A 577 -33.51 48.09 5.35
CA GLY A 577 -33.75 49.42 4.80
C GLY A 577 -33.44 49.51 3.32
N ASP A 578 -34.36 49.01 2.50
CA ASP A 578 -34.76 49.63 1.23
C ASP A 578 -36.29 49.50 1.09
#